data_AF-A0A2N0PPS5-F1
#
_entry.id   AF-A0A2N0PPS5-F1
#
_cell.length_a   1.000
_cell.length_b   1.000
_cell.length_c   1.000
_cell.angle_alpha   90.00
_cell.angle_beta   90.00
_cell.angle_gamma   90.00
#
_symmetry.space_group_name_H-M   'P 1'
#
loop_
_entity.id
_entity.type
_entity.pdbx_description
1 polymer ?
#
loop_
_entity_poly.entity_id
_entity_poly.type
_entity_poly.pdbx_seq_one_letter_code
_entity_poly.pdbx_strand_id
1 'polypeptide(L)'
;MTWTFSKLVTGKSGSGKTNLLGNLVIGDKDEYVQRGEEGLEGGSRYIKCDDLIVCGYHPDKPKWGYVRYIYNMISNDPKAPFYEDISFRYIPPERIPNTKAFSPKRSTLIIFEDLCLVSEHI
;
A
#
# COMPACT_ATOMS: atom_id res chain seq x y z
N MET A 1 -10.63 -12.50 -14.80
CA MET A 1 -9.62 -12.27 -13.74
C MET A 1 -10.24 -12.68 -12.41
N THR A 2 -9.79 -13.80 -11.87
CA THR A 2 -10.07 -14.22 -10.49
C THR A 2 -9.21 -13.38 -9.55
N TRP A 3 -9.82 -12.75 -8.55
CA TRP A 3 -9.07 -12.06 -7.49
C TRP A 3 -8.37 -13.10 -6.62
N THR A 4 -7.05 -13.02 -6.51
CA THR A 4 -6.22 -14.07 -5.89
C THR A 4 -6.56 -14.30 -4.41
N PHE A 5 -7.01 -13.26 -3.69
CA PHE A 5 -7.53 -13.35 -2.33
C PHE A 5 -8.24 -12.07 -1.91
N SER A 6 -9.01 -12.12 -0.81
CA SER A 6 -9.55 -10.96 -0.10
C SER A 6 -9.32 -11.15 1.39
N LYS A 7 -8.91 -10.08 2.10
CA LYS A 7 -8.57 -10.14 3.53
C LYS A 7 -9.29 -9.04 4.30
N LEU A 8 -10.01 -9.41 5.35
CA LEU A 8 -10.59 -8.49 6.32
C LEU A 8 -9.65 -8.35 7.52
N VAL A 9 -9.33 -7.11 7.90
CA VAL A 9 -8.56 -6.79 9.11
C VAL A 9 -9.45 -5.93 10.01
N THR A 10 -9.88 -6.46 11.15
CA THR A 10 -10.77 -5.79 12.10
C THR A 10 -10.20 -5.83 13.52
N GLY A 11 -10.70 -4.96 14.40
CA GLY A 11 -10.19 -4.78 15.76
C GLY A 11 -10.52 -3.38 16.29
N LYS A 12 -10.37 -3.20 17.61
CA LYS A 12 -10.64 -1.93 18.29
C LYS A 12 -9.77 -0.78 17.74
N SER A 13 -10.18 0.46 17.99
CA SER A 13 -9.33 1.62 17.72
C SER A 13 -7.98 1.47 18.46
N GLY A 14 -6.89 1.92 17.85
CA GLY A 14 -5.54 1.79 18.41
C GLY A 14 -4.91 0.38 18.33
N SER A 15 -5.62 -0.64 17.81
CA SER A 15 -5.09 -2.03 17.76
C SER A 15 -4.00 -2.27 16.71
N GLY A 16 -3.47 -1.23 16.06
CA GLY A 16 -2.38 -1.34 15.08
C GLY A 16 -2.75 -1.90 13.71
N LYS A 17 -4.04 -1.97 13.33
CA LYS A 17 -4.48 -2.51 12.01
C LYS A 17 -3.81 -1.82 10.83
N THR A 18 -3.81 -0.49 10.82
CA THR A 18 -3.16 0.31 9.78
C THR A 18 -1.65 0.06 9.75
N ASN A 19 -1.03 -0.18 10.91
CA ASN A 19 0.39 -0.53 10.97
C ASN A 19 0.66 -1.90 10.33
N LEU A 20 -0.18 -2.90 10.62
CA LEU A 20 -0.12 -4.22 10.00
C LEU A 20 -0.26 -4.11 8.48
N LEU A 21 -1.25 -3.36 7.97
CA LEU A 21 -1.47 -3.18 6.54
C LEU A 21 -0.27 -2.51 5.86
N GLY A 22 0.26 -1.43 6.45
CA GLY A 22 1.46 -0.76 5.93
C GLY A 22 2.68 -1.67 5.91
N ASN A 23 2.89 -2.46 6.97
CA ASN A 23 4.01 -3.41 7.04
C ASN A 23 3.86 -4.54 6.02
N LEU A 24 2.64 -4.98 5.69
CA LEU A 24 2.43 -5.99 4.65
C LEU A 24 2.85 -5.49 3.27
N VAL A 25 2.63 -4.21 2.97
CA VAL A 25 2.93 -3.65 1.64
C VAL A 25 4.33 -3.05 1.52
N ILE A 26 5.06 -2.91 2.62
CA ILE A 26 6.47 -2.46 2.66
C ILE A 26 7.41 -3.65 2.90
N GLY A 27 7.06 -4.55 3.83
CA GLY A 27 7.93 -5.64 4.28
C GLY A 27 9.21 -5.11 4.92
N ASP A 28 10.33 -5.78 4.66
CA ASP A 28 11.68 -5.33 5.06
C ASP A 28 12.34 -4.44 3.97
N LYS A 29 11.63 -4.16 2.87
CA LYS A 29 12.13 -3.34 1.76
C LYS A 29 12.56 -1.94 2.19
N ASP A 30 11.93 -1.36 3.21
CA ASP A 30 12.28 -0.03 3.69
C ASP A 30 13.66 0.03 4.35
N GLU A 31 14.09 -1.03 5.02
CA GLU A 31 15.44 -1.13 5.59
C GLU A 31 16.51 -1.00 4.49
N TYR A 32 16.33 -1.69 3.38
CA TYR A 32 17.26 -1.64 2.24
C TYR A 32 17.25 -0.28 1.54
N VAL A 33 16.06 0.29 1.36
CA VAL A 33 15.89 1.64 0.79
C VAL A 33 16.60 2.69 1.66
N GLN A 34 16.60 2.53 2.98
CA GLN A 34 17.23 3.46 3.92
C GLN A 34 18.74 3.26 4.07
N ARG A 35 19.21 2.01 4.04
CA ARG A 35 20.64 1.69 4.22
C ARG A 35 21.47 1.86 2.94
N GLY A 36 20.84 1.78 1.76
CA GLY A 36 21.52 1.95 0.49
C GLY A 36 22.58 0.86 0.21
N GLU A 37 22.44 -0.32 0.81
CA GLU A 37 23.43 -1.40 0.67
C GLU A 37 23.39 -2.00 -0.74
N GLU A 38 24.49 -1.85 -1.47
CA GLU A 38 24.72 -2.47 -2.77
C GLU A 38 25.11 -3.96 -2.58
N GLY A 39 24.42 -4.87 -3.27
CA GLY A 39 24.87 -6.27 -3.43
C GLY A 39 24.13 -7.35 -2.64
N LEU A 40 23.16 -7.00 -1.79
CA LEU A 40 22.20 -7.95 -1.22
C LEU A 40 20.89 -7.88 -2.00
N GLU A 41 20.17 -9.01 -2.17
CA GLU A 41 18.82 -9.01 -2.75
C GLU A 41 17.98 -7.97 -2.00
N GLY A 42 17.66 -6.86 -2.68
CA GLY A 42 17.20 -5.64 -2.03
C GLY A 42 15.79 -5.80 -1.47
N GLY A 43 15.67 -6.36 -0.27
CA GLY A 43 14.44 -6.53 0.51
C GLY A 43 13.26 -7.17 -0.22
N SER A 44 12.17 -7.33 0.48
CA SER A 44 10.94 -7.93 -0.01
C SER A 44 9.72 -7.31 0.65
N ARG A 45 8.73 -6.95 -0.17
CA ARG A 45 7.38 -6.64 0.28
C ARG A 45 6.64 -7.96 0.55
N TYR A 46 5.95 -8.06 1.69
CA TYR A 46 5.20 -9.29 2.03
C TYR A 46 4.00 -9.51 1.10
N ILE A 47 3.36 -8.43 0.65
CA ILE A 47 2.37 -8.45 -0.42
C ILE A 47 2.96 -7.70 -1.61
N LYS A 48 3.40 -8.45 -2.62
CA LYS A 48 3.83 -7.89 -3.90
C LYS A 48 2.63 -7.43 -4.71
N CYS A 49 2.67 -6.18 -5.15
CA CYS A 49 1.72 -5.59 -6.09
C CYS A 49 2.40 -4.49 -6.90
N ASP A 50 1.98 -4.31 -8.14
CA ASP A 50 2.52 -3.26 -9.01
C ASP A 50 1.83 -1.92 -8.72
N ASP A 51 0.56 -1.94 -8.35
CA ASP A 51 -0.21 -0.72 -8.05
C ASP A 51 -0.91 -0.85 -6.70
N LEU A 52 -0.50 -0.03 -5.72
CA LEU A 52 -1.16 0.09 -4.42
C LEU A 52 -2.13 1.28 -4.43
N ILE A 53 -3.40 1.00 -4.17
CA ILE A 53 -4.45 2.00 -4.02
C ILE A 53 -5.00 1.93 -2.60
N VAL A 54 -4.89 3.02 -1.84
CA VAL A 54 -5.55 3.16 -0.54
C VAL A 54 -6.80 4.01 -0.73
N CYS A 55 -7.94 3.47 -0.31
CA CYS A 55 -9.24 4.11 -0.38
C CYS A 55 -9.73 4.41 1.03
N GLY A 56 -9.87 5.68 1.39
CA GLY A 56 -10.32 6.12 2.72
C GLY A 56 -10.50 7.62 2.81
N TYR A 57 -10.96 8.12 3.96
CA TYR A 57 -11.24 9.54 4.19
C TYR A 57 -10.07 10.34 4.80
N HIS A 58 -9.01 9.66 5.25
CA HIS A 58 -7.93 10.27 6.03
C HIS A 58 -6.55 10.08 5.35
N PRO A 59 -6.29 10.78 4.22
CA PRO A 59 -5.03 10.67 3.47
C PRO A 59 -3.81 11.16 4.24
N ASP A 60 -4.03 12.02 5.24
CA ASP A 60 -3.05 12.69 6.07
C ASP A 60 -2.52 11.83 7.22
N LYS A 61 -3.09 10.63 7.43
CA LYS A 61 -2.57 9.69 8.43
C LYS A 61 -1.06 9.46 8.21
N PRO A 62 -0.22 9.66 9.24
CA PRO A 62 1.24 9.56 9.11
C PRO A 62 1.72 8.27 8.46
N LYS A 63 1.04 7.14 8.72
CA LYS A 63 1.40 5.84 8.15
C LYS A 63 1.33 5.82 6.62
N TRP A 64 0.31 6.42 6.01
CA TRP A 64 0.22 6.47 4.54
C TRP A 64 1.17 7.48 3.93
N GLY A 65 1.49 8.55 4.66
CA GLY A 65 2.60 9.43 4.31
C GLY A 65 3.92 8.65 4.22
N TYR A 66 4.21 7.82 5.22
CA TYR A 66 5.40 6.96 5.22
C TYR A 66 5.38 5.90 4.10
N VAL A 67 4.26 5.19 3.90
CA VAL A 67 4.13 4.22 2.79
C VAL A 67 4.36 4.89 1.44
N ARG A 68 3.77 6.06 1.21
CA ARG A 68 3.97 6.84 -0.02
C ARG A 68 5.44 7.22 -0.19
N TYR A 69 6.10 7.67 0.87
CA TYR A 69 7.51 8.03 0.84
C TYR A 69 8.38 6.85 0.41
N ILE A 70 8.20 5.67 1.02
CA ILE A 70 8.96 4.46 0.66
C ILE A 70 8.65 4.00 -0.77
N TYR A 71 7.38 4.01 -1.20
CA TYR A 71 7.01 3.65 -2.58
C TYR A 71 7.68 4.58 -3.59
N ASN A 72 7.67 5.88 -3.32
CA ASN A 72 8.35 6.85 -4.16
C ASN A 72 9.85 6.55 -4.26
N MET A 73 10.52 6.21 -3.16
CA MET A 73 11.95 5.85 -3.19
C MET A 73 12.20 4.59 -4.03
N ILE A 74 11.38 3.55 -3.86
CA ILE A 74 11.49 2.30 -4.62
C ILE A 74 11.33 2.54 -6.13
N SER A 75 10.38 3.40 -6.52
CA SER A 75 10.04 3.60 -7.94
C SER A 75 10.81 4.75 -8.62
N ASN A 76 11.70 5.46 -7.91
CA ASN A 76 12.30 6.70 -8.42
C ASN A 76 13.39 6.48 -9.46
N ASP A 77 14.31 5.55 -9.21
CA ASP A 77 15.48 5.32 -10.08
C ASP A 77 15.53 3.88 -10.57
N PRO A 78 15.26 3.62 -11.87
CA PRO A 78 15.37 2.29 -12.48
C PRO A 78 16.74 1.61 -12.36
N LYS A 79 17.79 2.37 -12.02
CA LYS A 79 19.15 1.83 -11.83
C LYS A 79 19.42 1.42 -10.39
N ALA A 80 18.56 1.79 -9.43
CA ALA A 80 18.73 1.43 -8.04
C ALA A 80 18.58 -0.10 -7.86
N PRO A 81 19.39 -0.75 -6.99
CA PRO A 81 19.32 -2.19 -6.77
C PRO A 81 17.99 -2.65 -6.16
N PHE A 82 17.28 -1.74 -5.47
CA PHE A 82 15.99 -1.97 -4.86
C PHE A 82 14.81 -1.53 -5.74
N TYR A 83 15.06 -1.10 -6.98
CA TYR A 83 14.01 -0.59 -7.87
C TYR A 83 12.90 -1.61 -8.13
N GLU A 84 11.66 -1.15 -8.07
CA GLU A 84 10.50 -1.88 -8.58
C GLU A 84 9.61 -0.89 -9.33
N ASP A 85 9.05 -1.31 -10.48
CA ASP A 85 8.05 -0.54 -11.23
C ASP A 85 6.70 -0.59 -10.50
N ILE A 86 6.58 0.21 -9.42
CA ILE A 86 5.41 0.24 -8.54
C ILE A 86 4.79 1.63 -8.47
N SER A 87 3.50 1.69 -8.13
CA SER A 87 2.79 2.95 -7.90
C SER A 87 2.02 2.96 -6.59
N PHE A 88 1.89 4.15 -5.99
CA PHE A 88 1.04 4.41 -4.83
C PHE A 88 0.02 5.49 -5.15
N ARG A 89 -1.25 5.25 -4.82
CA ARG A 89 -2.30 6.27 -4.85
C ARG A 89 -3.14 6.21 -3.59
N TYR A 90 -3.52 7.39 -3.10
CA TYR A 90 -4.58 7.53 -2.13
C TYR A 90 -5.79 8.17 -2.81
N ILE A 91 -6.95 7.55 -2.68
CA ILE A 91 -8.20 8.02 -3.27
C ILE A 91 -9.29 8.14 -2.20
N PRO A 92 -10.20 9.10 -2.34
CA PRO A 92 -11.38 9.14 -1.49
C PRO A 92 -12.42 8.11 -1.99
N PRO A 93 -13.36 7.66 -1.13
CA PRO A 93 -14.33 6.61 -1.48
C PRO A 93 -15.25 6.95 -2.66
N GLU A 94 -15.45 8.23 -2.96
CA GLU A 94 -16.23 8.70 -4.12
C GLU A 94 -15.53 8.40 -5.45
N ARG A 95 -14.24 8.02 -5.41
CA ARG A 95 -13.43 7.70 -6.58
C ARG A 95 -13.03 6.22 -6.65
N ILE A 96 -13.77 5.33 -5.98
CA ILE A 96 -13.51 3.89 -6.07
C ILE A 96 -13.47 3.46 -7.54
N PRO A 97 -12.34 2.90 -8.02
CA PRO A 97 -12.17 2.57 -9.42
C PRO A 97 -13.04 1.37 -9.82
N ASN A 98 -13.53 1.41 -11.06
CA ASN A 98 -14.15 0.24 -11.67
C ASN A 98 -13.07 -0.83 -11.91
N THR A 99 -13.32 -2.06 -11.48
CA THR A 99 -12.36 -3.16 -11.63
C THR A 99 -12.05 -3.50 -13.09
N LYS A 100 -12.96 -3.18 -14.03
CA LYS A 100 -12.73 -3.32 -15.48
C LYS A 100 -11.72 -2.31 -16.03
N ALA A 101 -11.43 -1.23 -15.30
CA ALA A 101 -10.45 -0.24 -15.71
C ALA A 101 -9.01 -0.66 -15.39
N PHE A 102 -8.82 -1.73 -14.60
CA PHE A 102 -7.47 -2.22 -14.29
C PHE A 102 -6.87 -2.98 -15.45
N SER A 103 -5.58 -2.72 -15.66
CA SER A 103 -4.78 -3.47 -16.63
C SER A 103 -4.58 -4.90 -16.13
N PRO A 104 -4.85 -5.93 -16.95
CA PRO A 104 -4.53 -7.31 -16.58
C PRO A 104 -3.01 -7.57 -16.51
N LYS A 105 -2.18 -6.64 -17.00
CA LYS A 105 -0.72 -6.75 -16.99
C LYS A 105 -0.08 -6.32 -15.67
N ARG A 106 -0.83 -5.60 -14.81
CA ARG A 106 -0.34 -5.10 -13.53
C ARG A 106 -1.20 -5.63 -12.40
N SER A 107 -0.57 -6.12 -11.35
CA SER A 107 -1.21 -6.55 -10.12
C SER A 107 -1.61 -5.33 -9.28
N THR A 108 -2.91 -5.09 -9.13
CA THR A 108 -3.44 -3.98 -8.31
C THR A 108 -3.93 -4.49 -6.96
N LEU A 109 -3.42 -3.91 -5.87
CA LEU A 109 -3.92 -4.09 -4.51
C LEU A 109 -4.72 -2.85 -4.09
N ILE A 110 -5.95 -3.06 -3.63
CA ILE A 110 -6.78 -1.99 -3.06
C ILE A 110 -6.96 -2.26 -1.57
N ILE A 111 -6.65 -1.26 -0.74
CA ILE A 111 -6.89 -1.26 0.69
C ILE A 111 -8.03 -0.29 0.98
N PHE A 112 -9.12 -0.79 1.56
CA PHE A 112 -10.20 0.03 2.08
C PHE A 112 -9.97 0.30 3.57
N GLU A 113 -9.80 1.55 3.95
CA GLU A 113 -9.59 1.95 5.35
C GLU A 113 -10.62 2.98 5.79
N ASP A 114 -11.17 2.75 6.99
CA ASP A 114 -12.07 3.67 7.67
C ASP A 114 -13.23 4.17 6.81
N LEU A 115 -13.78 3.28 5.99
CA LEU A 115 -14.96 3.58 5.17
C LEU A 115 -16.26 3.66 5.98
N CYS A 116 -16.28 3.00 7.14
CA CYS A 116 -17.42 3.05 8.03
C CYS A 116 -17.33 4.33 8.87
N LEU A 117 -18.03 5.37 8.43
CA LEU A 117 -18.33 6.50 9.30
C LEU A 117 -19.24 5.99 10.42
N VAL A 118 -18.80 6.07 11.66
CA VAL A 118 -19.70 5.84 12.80
C VAL A 118 -20.76 6.93 12.71
N SER A 119 -22.03 6.55 12.52
CA SER A 119 -23.15 7.47 12.70
C SER A 119 -23.00 8.09 14.08
N GLU A 120 -22.89 9.42 14.19
CA GLU A 120 -22.94 10.11 15.49
C GLU A 120 -24.34 10.05 16.14
N HIS A 121 -25.22 9.20 15.61
CA HIS A 121 -26.55 8.94 16.13
C HIS A 121 -26.73 7.43 16.32
N ILE A 122 -26.56 6.97 17.57
CA ILE A 122 -27.23 5.81 18.16
C ILE A 122 -27.88 6.32 19.45
#